data_AF-A0A530AAP5-F1
#
_entry.id   AF-A0A530AAP5-F1
#
_cell.length_a   1.000
_cell.length_b   1.000
_cell.length_c   1.000
_cell.angle_alpha   90.00
_cell.angle_beta   90.00
_cell.angle_gamma   90.00
#
_symmetry.space_group_name_H-M   'P 1'
#
loop_
_entity.id
_entity.type
_entity.pdbx_description
1 polymer ?
#
loop_
_entity_poly.entity_id
_entity_poly.type
_entity_poly.pdbx_seq_one_letter_code
_entity_poly.pdbx_strand_id
1 'polypeptide(L)'
;MRPFVYEQPADISAAVAIASRFTTNDDQPTRANAQFIAGGTNLADYMKLGVAEPNRLLDLNRLKESGLRQIRVTDDGIRFGALVRMGEAADHREVKRRYPVIADSLRLAASGQIRNMASLAGNILQRTRCEYFRETSWQCNKR
;
A
#
# COMPACT_ATOMS: atom_id res chain seq x y z
N MET A 1 -13.45 0.77 14.32
CA MET A 1 -12.29 1.59 13.88
C MET A 1 -12.10 2.72 14.88
N ARG A 2 -10.87 2.90 15.38
CA ARG A 2 -10.55 3.99 16.33
C ARG A 2 -10.42 5.33 15.60
N PRO A 3 -10.63 6.47 16.27
CA PRO A 3 -10.30 7.78 15.73
C PRO A 3 -8.81 7.90 15.41
N PHE A 4 -8.48 8.62 14.34
CA PHE A 4 -7.11 8.90 13.92
C PHE A 4 -7.02 10.31 13.32
N VAL A 5 -5.82 10.87 13.34
CA VAL A 5 -5.50 12.08 12.59
C VAL A 5 -5.17 11.70 11.15
N TYR A 6 -5.71 12.43 10.18
CA TYR A 6 -5.42 12.25 8.77
C TYR A 6 -4.61 13.44 8.27
N GLU A 7 -3.46 13.16 7.67
CA GLU A 7 -2.52 14.18 7.21
C GLU A 7 -2.12 13.90 5.75
N GLN A 8 -1.84 14.97 5.00
CA GLN A 8 -1.41 14.92 3.61
C GLN A 8 -0.03 15.57 3.50
N PRO A 9 1.05 14.77 3.56
CA PRO A 9 2.40 15.31 3.42
C PRO A 9 2.61 15.98 2.06
N ALA A 10 3.46 17.00 2.03
CA ALA A 10 3.73 17.75 0.79
C ALA A 10 4.63 16.98 -0.20
N ASP A 11 5.55 16.17 0.34
CA ASP A 11 6.56 15.41 -0.37
C ASP A 11 6.97 14.15 0.44
N ILE A 12 7.80 13.29 -0.15
CA ILE A 12 8.27 12.05 0.45
C ILE A 12 9.05 12.33 1.75
N SER A 13 9.92 13.35 1.74
CA SER A 13 10.75 13.69 2.91
C SER A 13 9.89 14.09 4.10
N ALA A 14 8.85 14.89 3.87
CA ALA A 14 7.85 15.26 4.87
C ALA A 14 7.07 14.03 5.36
N ALA A 15 6.66 13.13 4.47
CA ALA A 15 5.95 11.91 4.86
C ALA A 15 6.80 11.05 5.82
N VAL A 16 8.08 10.84 5.47
CA VAL A 16 9.02 10.08 6.31
C VAL A 16 9.31 10.80 7.62
N ALA A 17 9.53 12.12 7.59
CA ALA A 17 9.82 12.93 8.77
C ALA A 17 8.64 13.01 9.75
N ILE A 18 7.39 12.99 9.26
CA ILE A 18 6.21 12.91 10.12
C ILE A 18 6.10 11.51 10.71
N ALA A 19 6.23 10.46 9.90
CA ALA A 19 6.12 9.08 10.37
C ALA A 19 7.16 8.75 11.46
N SER A 20 8.42 9.17 11.29
CA SER A 20 9.51 8.89 12.23
C SER A 20 9.34 9.52 13.61
N ARG A 21 8.44 10.50 13.77
CA ARG A 21 8.08 11.08 15.09
C ARG A 21 7.15 10.18 15.89
N PHE A 22 6.47 9.24 15.24
CA PHE A 22 5.39 8.46 15.83
C PHE A 22 5.63 6.95 15.74
N THR A 23 6.49 6.50 14.82
CA THR A 23 6.81 5.09 14.65
C THR A 23 8.29 4.89 14.38
N THR A 24 8.83 3.76 14.84
CA THR A 24 10.22 3.33 14.64
C THR A 24 10.27 2.07 13.79
N ASN A 25 11.48 1.66 13.41
CA ASN A 25 11.66 0.41 12.66
C ASN A 25 11.41 -0.85 13.49
N ASP A 26 11.39 -0.74 14.83
CA ASP A 26 11.15 -1.86 15.74
C ASP A 26 9.65 -2.09 16.01
N ASP A 27 8.80 -1.12 15.64
CA ASP A 27 7.37 -1.27 15.77
C ASP A 27 6.86 -2.41 14.89
N GLN A 28 6.08 -3.30 15.48
CA GLN A 28 5.32 -4.24 14.69
C GLN A 28 4.40 -3.46 13.75
N PRO A 29 4.35 -3.79 12.45
CA PRO A 29 3.60 -2.96 11.51
C PRO A 29 2.09 -2.88 11.78
N THR A 30 1.50 -3.81 12.52
CA THR A 30 0.10 -3.77 12.99
C THR A 30 -0.11 -2.78 14.14
N ARG A 31 0.97 -2.40 14.83
CA ARG A 31 0.98 -1.58 16.05
C ARG A 31 1.67 -0.22 15.89
N ALA A 32 2.22 0.05 14.70
CA ALA A 32 2.78 1.35 14.35
C ALA A 32 1.73 2.47 14.53
N ASN A 33 2.08 3.52 15.27
CA ASN A 33 1.16 4.64 15.54
C ASN A 33 0.87 5.46 14.28
N ALA A 34 1.85 5.58 13.38
CA ALA A 34 1.69 6.24 12.09
C ALA A 34 1.79 5.21 10.96
N GLN A 35 0.83 5.25 10.03
CA GLN A 35 0.88 4.44 8.82
C GLN A 35 0.62 5.25 7.57
N PHE A 36 1.27 4.83 6.48
CA PHE A 36 1.02 5.39 5.16
C PHE A 36 -0.21 4.75 4.54
N ILE A 37 -1.05 5.56 3.91
CA ILE A 37 -2.20 5.10 3.14
C ILE A 37 -2.11 5.54 1.68
N ALA A 38 -2.34 4.58 0.78
CA ALA A 38 -2.46 4.81 -0.66
C ALA A 38 -3.86 4.41 -1.13
N GLY A 39 -4.04 3.19 -1.65
CA GLY A 39 -5.36 2.69 -2.08
C GLY A 39 -6.29 2.29 -0.94
N GLY A 40 -5.77 2.10 0.28
CA GLY A 40 -6.55 1.70 1.46
C GLY A 40 -7.13 0.28 1.43
N THR A 41 -7.00 -0.47 0.33
CA THR A 41 -7.70 -1.76 0.09
C THR A 41 -7.30 -2.90 1.02
N ASN A 42 -6.18 -2.78 1.75
CA ASN A 42 -5.79 -3.72 2.81
C ASN A 42 -5.75 -3.05 4.19
N LEU A 43 -5.15 -1.85 4.30
CA LEU A 43 -5.03 -1.15 5.59
C LEU A 43 -6.41 -0.79 6.18
N ALA A 44 -7.33 -0.26 5.38
CA ALA A 44 -8.64 0.12 5.89
C ALA A 44 -9.48 -1.08 6.34
N ASP A 45 -9.30 -2.26 5.72
CA ASP A 45 -9.90 -3.52 6.17
C ASP A 45 -9.40 -3.88 7.58
N TYR A 46 -8.08 -3.87 7.79
CA TYR A 46 -7.50 -4.17 9.11
C TYR A 46 -7.78 -3.13 10.18
N MET A 47 -7.97 -1.87 9.81
CA MET A 47 -8.47 -0.85 10.74
C MET A 47 -9.93 -1.06 11.15
N LYS A 48 -10.76 -1.65 10.28
CA LYS A 48 -12.14 -2.03 10.62
C LYS A 48 -12.15 -3.23 11.57
N LEU A 49 -11.30 -4.22 11.30
CA LEU A 49 -11.16 -5.44 12.10
C LEU A 49 -10.42 -5.24 13.43
N GLY A 50 -9.81 -4.07 13.67
CA GLY A 50 -9.01 -3.81 14.88
C GLY A 50 -7.62 -4.47 14.87
N VAL A 51 -7.19 -5.00 13.72
CA VAL A 51 -5.85 -5.58 13.53
C VAL A 51 -4.78 -4.50 13.39
N ALA A 52 -5.13 -3.36 12.80
CA ALA A 52 -4.27 -2.19 12.72
C ALA A 52 -4.97 -1.00 13.37
N GLU A 53 -4.34 -0.36 14.34
CA GLU A 53 -4.94 0.75 15.10
C GLU A 53 -4.05 2.01 15.10
N PRO A 54 -3.59 2.50 13.94
CA PRO A 54 -2.78 3.72 13.90
C PRO A 54 -3.61 4.90 14.40
N ASN A 55 -2.98 5.79 15.17
CA ASN A 55 -3.58 7.07 15.55
C ASN A 55 -3.31 8.17 14.51
N ARG A 56 -2.47 7.89 13.50
CA ARG A 56 -2.13 8.79 12.40
C ARG A 56 -2.08 8.06 11.06
N LEU A 57 -2.78 8.60 10.06
CA LEU A 57 -2.71 8.17 8.67
C LEU A 57 -2.12 9.26 7.79
N LEU A 58 -1.06 8.90 7.06
CA LEU A 58 -0.36 9.76 6.12
C LEU A 58 -0.74 9.37 4.70
N ASP A 59 -1.56 10.20 4.04
CA ASP A 59 -2.04 9.93 2.69
C ASP A 59 -1.00 10.33 1.63
N LEU A 60 -0.52 9.32 0.91
CA LEU A 60 0.51 9.47 -0.12
C LEU A 60 -0.06 9.90 -1.48
N ASN A 61 -1.37 9.86 -1.68
CA ASN A 61 -2.01 10.08 -2.99
C ASN A 61 -1.84 11.51 -3.52
N ARG A 62 -1.44 12.49 -2.69
CA ARG A 62 -1.18 13.89 -3.08
C ARG A 62 0.29 14.27 -3.25
N LEU A 63 1.21 13.33 -3.02
CA LEU A 63 2.64 13.55 -3.25
C LEU A 63 2.92 13.95 -4.70
N LYS A 64 3.71 15.00 -4.91
CA LYS A 64 3.91 15.66 -6.23
C LYS A 64 4.97 15.00 -7.09
N GLU A 65 5.79 14.12 -6.52
CA GLU A 65 6.87 13.43 -7.21
C GLU A 65 6.29 12.52 -8.30
N SER A 66 6.45 12.94 -9.55
CA SER A 66 5.89 12.26 -10.72
C SER A 66 6.38 10.81 -10.83
N GLY A 67 7.61 10.53 -10.40
CA GLY A 67 8.19 9.19 -10.39
C GLY A 67 7.39 8.17 -9.57
N LEU A 68 6.56 8.60 -8.62
CA LEU A 68 5.71 7.70 -7.84
C LEU A 68 4.54 7.12 -8.65
N ARG A 69 4.18 7.73 -9.78
CA ARG A 69 3.03 7.32 -10.63
C ARG A 69 3.45 6.97 -12.06
N GLN A 70 4.74 6.79 -12.30
CA GLN A 70 5.25 6.46 -13.63
C GLN A 70 5.57 4.98 -13.75
N ILE A 71 5.28 4.43 -14.93
CA ILE A 71 5.79 3.15 -15.39
C ILE A 71 6.85 3.48 -16.45
N ARG A 72 8.11 3.16 -16.18
CA ARG A 72 9.20 3.35 -17.13
C ARG A 72 9.70 2.00 -17.60
N VAL A 73 9.56 1.74 -18.89
CA VAL A 73 10.07 0.51 -19.52
C VAL A 73 11.22 0.91 -20.43
N THR A 74 12.41 0.40 -20.15
CA THR A 74 13.65 0.64 -20.90
C THR A 74 14.26 -0.70 -21.29
N ASP A 75 15.30 -0.70 -22.11
CA ASP A 75 15.96 -1.95 -22.49
C ASP A 75 16.59 -2.66 -21.29
N ASP A 76 17.06 -1.92 -20.29
CA ASP A 76 17.61 -2.44 -19.05
C ASP A 76 16.57 -3.01 -18.06
N GLY A 77 15.29 -2.72 -18.25
CA GLY A 77 14.26 -3.24 -17.35
C GLY A 77 12.99 -2.40 -17.26
N ILE A 78 12.27 -2.62 -16.15
CA ILE A 78 11.06 -1.89 -15.81
C ILE A 78 11.18 -1.27 -14.43
N ARG A 79 10.75 -0.01 -14.31
CA ARG A 79 10.60 0.69 -13.03
C ARG A 79 9.15 1.12 -12.85
N PHE A 80 8.57 0.64 -11.76
CA PHE A 80 7.25 1.06 -11.30
C PHE A 80 7.36 2.13 -10.21
N GLY A 81 6.57 3.18 -10.32
CA GLY A 81 6.30 4.07 -9.21
C GLY A 81 5.44 3.38 -8.13
N ALA A 82 5.70 3.69 -6.86
CA ALA A 82 5.01 3.07 -5.72
C ALA A 82 3.48 3.28 -5.71
N LEU A 83 3.00 4.38 -6.28
CA LEU A 83 1.60 4.80 -6.35
C LEU A 83 0.91 4.47 -7.69
N VAL A 84 1.61 3.82 -8.62
CA VAL A 84 0.97 3.26 -9.82
C VAL A 84 -0.15 2.32 -9.41
N ARG A 85 -1.32 2.43 -10.06
CA ARG A 85 -2.48 1.58 -9.76
C ARG A 85 -2.29 0.20 -10.36
N MET A 86 -2.75 -0.85 -9.67
CA MET A 86 -2.66 -2.22 -10.18
C MET A 86 -3.38 -2.36 -11.54
N GLY A 87 -4.55 -1.73 -11.71
CA GLY A 87 -5.28 -1.74 -12.98
C GLY A 87 -4.48 -1.11 -14.12
N GLU A 88 -3.88 0.06 -13.87
CA GLU A 88 -3.02 0.74 -14.85
C GLU A 88 -1.82 -0.12 -15.26
N ALA A 89 -1.10 -0.69 -14.29
CA ALA A 89 0.04 -1.55 -14.56
C ALA A 89 -0.35 -2.84 -15.31
N ALA A 90 -1.51 -3.43 -15.00
CA ALA A 90 -2.03 -4.59 -15.70
C ALA A 90 -2.32 -4.27 -17.18
N ASP A 91 -2.86 -3.08 -17.46
CA ASP A 91 -3.29 -2.68 -18.81
C ASP A 91 -2.21 -1.96 -19.62
N HIS A 92 -1.09 -1.59 -19.00
CA HIS A 92 0.02 -0.89 -19.64
C HIS A 92 0.61 -1.70 -20.83
N ARG A 93 0.59 -1.10 -22.02
CA ARG A 93 0.97 -1.75 -23.29
C ARG A 93 2.34 -2.42 -23.23
N GLU A 94 3.36 -1.69 -22.79
CA GLU A 94 4.73 -2.24 -22.73
C GLU A 94 4.91 -3.28 -21.62
N VAL A 95 4.10 -3.23 -20.54
CA VAL A 95 4.15 -4.26 -19.49
C VAL A 95 3.59 -5.56 -20.04
N LYS A 96 2.46 -5.50 -20.74
CA LYS A 96 1.87 -6.69 -21.39
C LYS A 96 2.80 -7.31 -22.42
N ARG A 97 3.50 -6.46 -23.20
CA ARG A 97 4.38 -6.92 -24.27
C ARG A 97 5.68 -7.54 -23.74
N ARG A 98 6.33 -6.89 -22.78
CA ARG A 98 7.68 -7.28 -22.31
C ARG A 98 7.68 -8.08 -21.02
N TYR A 99 6.64 -7.95 -20.20
CA TYR A 99 6.50 -8.57 -18.88
C TYR A 99 5.09 -9.15 -18.67
N PRO A 100 4.59 -10.03 -19.57
CA PRO A 100 3.21 -10.50 -19.55
C PRO A 100 2.82 -11.15 -18.22
N VAL A 101 3.72 -11.90 -17.59
CA VAL A 101 3.48 -12.53 -16.28
C VAL A 101 3.14 -11.48 -15.19
N ILE A 102 3.77 -10.31 -15.22
CA ILE A 102 3.43 -9.22 -14.28
C ILE A 102 2.01 -8.74 -14.57
N ALA A 103 1.70 -8.41 -15.82
CA ALA A 103 0.37 -7.93 -16.21
C ALA A 103 -0.74 -8.93 -15.83
N ASP A 104 -0.53 -10.22 -16.10
CA ASP A 104 -1.50 -11.27 -15.84
C ASP A 104 -1.67 -11.53 -14.35
N SER A 105 -0.58 -11.53 -13.57
CA SER A 105 -0.66 -11.64 -12.11
C SER A 105 -1.52 -10.52 -11.49
N LEU A 106 -1.40 -9.30 -12.02
CA LEU A 106 -2.21 -8.18 -11.58
C LEU A 106 -3.68 -8.35 -12.00
N ARG A 107 -3.97 -8.83 -13.22
CA ARG A 107 -5.36 -9.07 -13.67
C ARG A 107 -6.08 -10.15 -12.87
N LEU A 108 -5.38 -11.22 -12.51
CA LEU A 108 -5.93 -12.34 -11.75
C LEU A 108 -6.14 -12.01 -10.26
N ALA A 109 -5.58 -10.90 -9.78
CA ALA A 109 -5.72 -10.49 -8.39
C ALA A 109 -6.98 -9.63 -8.15
N ALA A 110 -7.78 -10.02 -7.16
CA ALA A 110 -8.94 -9.28 -6.65
C ALA A 110 -9.98 -8.92 -7.75
N SER A 111 -10.82 -7.91 -7.48
CA SER A 111 -11.78 -7.36 -8.45
C SER A 111 -11.23 -6.13 -9.16
N GLY A 112 -11.87 -5.72 -10.26
CA GLY A 112 -11.50 -4.50 -10.99
C GLY A 112 -11.55 -3.25 -10.12
N GLN A 113 -12.56 -3.12 -9.26
CA GLN A 113 -12.73 -2.01 -8.33
C GLN A 113 -11.55 -1.91 -7.34
N ILE A 114 -11.13 -3.06 -6.79
CA ILE A 114 -9.96 -3.11 -5.89
C ILE A 114 -8.69 -2.74 -6.65
N ARG A 115 -8.50 -3.24 -7.88
CA ARG A 115 -7.31 -2.92 -8.68
C ARG A 115 -7.21 -1.45 -9.08
N ASN A 116 -8.35 -0.78 -9.26
CA ASN A 116 -8.37 0.65 -9.56
C ASN A 116 -7.96 1.52 -8.36
N MET A 117 -8.14 1.02 -7.14
CA MET A 117 -7.73 1.70 -5.91
C MET A 117 -6.32 1.29 -5.47
N ALA A 118 -5.99 0.00 -5.52
CA ALA A 118 -4.75 -0.56 -5.02
C ALA A 118 -3.53 0.00 -5.76
N SER A 119 -2.56 0.50 -5.01
CA SER A 119 -1.25 0.86 -5.55
C SER A 119 -0.32 -0.36 -5.56
N LEU A 120 0.71 -0.35 -6.41
CA LEU A 120 1.69 -1.43 -6.47
C LEU A 120 2.46 -1.62 -5.16
N ALA A 121 2.92 -0.54 -4.52
CA ALA A 121 3.59 -0.67 -3.22
C ALA A 121 2.64 -1.19 -2.13
N GLY A 122 1.36 -0.77 -2.15
CA GLY A 122 0.34 -1.30 -1.25
C GLY A 122 0.04 -2.78 -1.49
N ASN A 123 0.11 -3.24 -2.73
CA ASN A 123 -0.04 -4.66 -3.09
C ASN A 123 1.12 -5.51 -2.55
N ILE A 124 2.37 -5.03 -2.65
CA ILE A 124 3.54 -5.71 -2.08
C ILE A 124 3.47 -5.79 -0.55
N LEU A 125 2.97 -4.74 0.10
CA LEU A 125 2.89 -4.66 1.56
C LEU A 125 1.60 -5.23 2.16
N GLN A 126 0.71 -5.81 1.36
CA GLN A 126 -0.53 -6.41 1.87
C GLN A 126 -0.21 -7.55 2.85
N ARG A 127 -1.03 -7.72 3.90
CA ARG A 127 -0.81 -8.80 4.88
C ARG A 127 -1.54 -10.09 4.50
N THR A 128 -1.21 -11.12 5.28
CA THR A 128 -1.77 -12.47 5.18
C THR A 128 -3.30 -12.48 5.32
N ARG A 129 -3.93 -13.48 4.69
CA ARG A 129 -5.36 -13.76 4.80
C ARG A 129 -5.70 -14.77 5.90
N CYS A 130 -4.70 -15.19 6.70
CA CYS A 130 -4.88 -16.08 7.85
C CYS A 130 -5.97 -15.56 8.80
N GLU A 131 -6.94 -16.42 9.13
CA GLU A 131 -8.08 -16.05 9.98
C GLU A 131 -7.65 -15.73 11.42
N TYR A 132 -6.70 -16.48 11.99
CA TYR A 132 -6.09 -16.19 13.31
C TYR A 132 -5.39 -14.84 13.39
N PHE A 133 -4.89 -14.34 12.26
CA PHE A 133 -4.33 -13.00 12.20
C PHE A 133 -5.43 -11.93 12.16
N ARG A 134 -6.51 -12.19 11.42
CA ARG A 134 -7.61 -11.24 11.15
C ARG A 134 -8.63 -11.13 12.28
N GLU A 135 -8.84 -12.21 13.03
CA GLU A 135 -9.72 -12.28 14.19
C GLU A 135 -8.91 -11.97 15.45
N THR A 136 -9.23 -10.86 16.11
CA THR A 136 -8.42 -10.34 17.23
C THR A 136 -8.63 -11.13 18.52
N SER A 137 -9.71 -11.91 18.62
CA SER A 137 -9.97 -12.78 19.77
C SER A 137 -9.04 -14.01 19.86
N TRP A 138 -8.37 -14.39 18.76
CA TRP A 138 -7.43 -15.53 18.74
C TRP A 138 -5.98 -15.10 18.94
N GLN A 139 -5.15 -15.91 19.61
CA GLN A 139 -3.72 -15.63 19.81
C GLN A 139 -2.93 -15.76 18.49
N CYS A 140 -2.11 -14.76 18.16
CA CYS A 140 -1.30 -14.75 16.94
C CYS A 140 0.02 -14.00 17.16
N ASN A 141 1.16 -14.70 17.06
CA ASN A 141 2.49 -14.09 17.23
C ASN A 141 2.83 -13.00 16.21
N LYS A 142 2.19 -13.04 15.03
CA LYS A 142 2.44 -12.07 13.95
C LYS A 142 1.73 -10.73 14.17
N ARG A 143 0.73 -10.66 15.08
CA ARG A 143 -0.14 -9.50 15.30
C ARG A 143 0.35 -8.64 16.47
#